data_AF-A0A259SEA9-F1
#
_entry.id   AF-A0A259SEA9-F1
#
_cell.length_a   1.000
_cell.length_b   1.000
_cell.length_c   1.000
_cell.angle_alpha   90.00
_cell.angle_beta   90.00
_cell.angle_gamma   90.00
#
_symmetry.space_group_name_H-M   'P 1'
#
loop_
_entity.id
_entity.type
_entity.pdbx_description
1 polymer ?
#
loop_
_entity_poly.entity_id
_entity_poly.type
_entity_poly.pdbx_seq_one_letter_code
_entity_poly.pdbx_strand_id
1 'polypeptide(L)'
;MGDTERSTLRQQLDQKMLRIQQMQSDFQDDLNLKKNEALGKLQQAVLQAIKDVAKTNGYQLVLSDGVVYAAHSVDITKLVAERLKQLAKAK
;
A
#
# COMPACT_ATOMS: atom_id res chain seq x y z
N MET A 1 -9.76 -2.77 -53.16
CA MET A 1 -9.16 -2.83 -51.80
C MET A 1 -7.79 -3.48 -51.93
N GLY A 2 -6.81 -2.68 -52.35
CA GLY A 2 -5.47 -3.15 -52.70
C GLY A 2 -4.59 -3.33 -51.46
N ASP A 3 -3.54 -4.14 -51.58
CA ASP A 3 -2.64 -4.53 -50.49
C ASP A 3 -2.11 -3.37 -49.63
N THR A 4 -2.01 -2.17 -50.20
CA THR A 4 -1.64 -0.93 -49.48
C THR A 4 -2.62 -0.58 -48.35
N GLU A 5 -3.93 -0.70 -48.59
CA GLU A 5 -4.98 -0.40 -47.61
C GLU A 5 -5.01 -1.44 -46.49
N ARG A 6 -4.68 -2.70 -46.82
CA ARG A 6 -4.51 -3.77 -45.82
C ARG A 6 -3.26 -3.56 -44.97
N SER A 7 -2.16 -3.09 -45.58
CA SER A 7 -0.91 -2.81 -44.88
C SER A 7 -1.07 -1.65 -43.89
N THR A 8 -1.74 -0.56 -44.29
CA THR A 8 -1.99 0.58 -43.39
C THR A 8 -2.90 0.19 -42.24
N LEU A 9 -3.95 -0.61 -42.48
CA LEU A 9 -4.82 -1.11 -41.41
C LEU A 9 -4.06 -1.99 -40.40
N ARG A 10 -3.15 -2.87 -40.88
CA ARG A 10 -2.29 -3.69 -40.02
C ARG A 10 -1.38 -2.83 -39.16
N GLN A 11 -0.69 -1.86 -39.76
CA GLN A 11 0.16 -0.93 -39.02
C GLN A 11 -0.60 -0.15 -37.95
N GLN A 12 -1.82 0.32 -38.26
CA GLN A 12 -2.67 1.00 -37.28
C GLN A 12 -3.11 0.08 -36.14
N LEU A 13 -3.38 -1.19 -36.44
CA LEU A 13 -3.75 -2.19 -35.44
C LEU A 13 -2.58 -2.50 -34.51
N ASP A 14 -1.37 -2.67 -35.05
CA ASP A 14 -0.16 -2.88 -34.27
C ASP A 14 0.16 -1.68 -33.38
N GLN A 15 0.02 -0.45 -33.91
CA GLN A 15 0.17 0.78 -33.12
C GLN A 15 -0.86 0.85 -31.98
N LYS A 16 -2.11 0.46 -32.22
CA LYS A 16 -3.14 0.42 -31.17
C LYS A 16 -2.81 -0.62 -30.10
N MET A 17 -2.33 -1.80 -30.49
CA MET A 17 -1.91 -2.84 -29.54
C MET A 17 -0.76 -2.37 -28.65
N LEU A 18 0.27 -1.75 -29.25
CA LEU A 18 1.39 -1.17 -28.51
C LEU A 18 0.93 -0.08 -27.53
N ARG A 19 0.02 0.81 -27.95
CA ARG A 19 -0.55 1.82 -27.06
C ARG A 19 -1.33 1.21 -25.90
N ILE A 20 -2.10 0.14 -26.14
CA ILE A 20 -2.83 -0.57 -25.08
C ILE A 20 -1.86 -1.17 -24.07
N GLN A 21 -0.77 -1.79 -24.54
CA GLN A 21 0.26 -2.35 -23.66
C GLN A 21 0.94 -1.26 -22.83
N GLN A 22 1.29 -0.12 -23.44
CA GLN A 22 1.84 1.03 -22.71
C GLN A 22 0.87 1.55 -21.65
N MET A 23 -0.40 1.80 -22.02
CA MET A 23 -1.42 2.25 -21.06
C MET A 23 -1.63 1.25 -19.92
N GLN A 24 -1.53 -0.05 -20.19
CA GLN A 24 -1.63 -1.08 -19.14
C GLN A 24 -0.43 -1.05 -18.20
N SER A 25 0.78 -0.80 -18.71
CA SER A 25 1.99 -0.65 -17.89
C SER A 25 1.89 0.60 -17.02
N ASP A 26 1.59 1.75 -17.62
CA ASP A 26 1.45 3.02 -16.91
C ASP A 26 0.40 2.93 -15.80
N PHE A 27 -0.73 2.25 -16.08
CA PHE A 27 -1.76 2.01 -15.08
C PHE A 27 -1.27 1.13 -13.92
N GLN A 28 -0.48 0.09 -14.19
CA GLN A 28 0.09 -0.75 -13.13
C GLN A 28 1.10 0.03 -12.27
N ASP A 29 1.92 0.86 -12.91
CA ASP A 29 2.90 1.70 -12.21
C ASP A 29 2.21 2.73 -11.32
N ASP A 30 1.17 3.41 -11.84
CA ASP A 30 0.34 4.33 -11.06
C ASP A 30 -0.35 3.65 -9.88
N LEU A 31 -0.88 2.43 -10.08
CA LEU A 31 -1.49 1.65 -9.00
C LEU A 31 -0.47 1.27 -7.93
N ASN A 32 0.72 0.83 -8.35
CA ASN A 32 1.80 0.48 -7.43
C ASN A 32 2.28 1.69 -6.64
N LEU A 33 2.43 2.85 -7.30
CA LEU A 33 2.78 4.11 -6.64
C LEU A 33 1.76 4.48 -5.57
N LYS A 34 0.46 4.53 -5.93
CA LYS A 34 -0.62 4.87 -4.99
C LYS A 34 -0.72 3.88 -3.84
N LYS A 35 -0.56 2.58 -4.12
CA LYS A 35 -0.52 1.54 -3.08
C LYS A 35 0.63 1.77 -2.11
N ASN A 36 1.83 2.03 -2.60
CA ASN A 36 3.00 2.28 -1.77
C ASN A 36 2.83 3.55 -0.91
N GLU A 37 2.27 4.62 -1.47
CA GLU A 37 1.95 5.83 -0.71
C GLU A 37 0.92 5.58 0.40
N ALA A 38 -0.15 4.85 0.10
CA ALA A 38 -1.17 4.50 1.08
C ALA A 38 -0.60 3.60 2.20
N LEU A 39 0.23 2.62 1.85
CA LEU A 39 0.93 1.77 2.82
C LEU A 39 1.88 2.58 3.70
N GLY A 40 2.63 3.53 3.14
CA GLY A 40 3.51 4.41 3.90
C GLY A 40 2.74 5.28 4.90
N LYS A 41 1.61 5.88 4.48
CA LYS A 41 0.72 6.64 5.38
C LYS A 41 0.15 5.77 6.49
N LEU A 42 -0.26 4.53 6.17
CA LEU A 42 -0.74 3.57 7.17
C LEU A 42 0.35 3.23 8.18
N GLN A 43 1.57 2.92 7.72
CA GLN A 43 2.70 2.61 8.60
C GLN A 43 3.02 3.77 9.55
N GLN A 44 2.99 5.01 9.06
CA GLN A 44 3.16 6.19 9.92
C GLN A 44 2.07 6.31 10.98
N ALA A 45 0.80 6.08 10.61
CA ALA A 45 -0.31 6.11 11.55
C ALA A 45 -0.19 5.01 12.61
N VAL A 46 0.23 3.80 12.22
CA VAL A 46 0.51 2.69 13.14
C VAL A 46 1.63 3.06 14.11
N LEU A 47 2.75 3.60 13.62
CA LEU A 47 3.86 4.04 14.48
C LEU A 47 3.43 5.12 15.47
N GLN A 48 2.56 6.04 15.06
CA GLN A 48 2.00 7.04 15.97
C GLN A 48 1.12 6.39 17.04
N ALA A 49 0.23 5.46 16.66
CA ALA A 49 -0.61 4.73 17.60
C ALA A 49 0.23 3.93 18.61
N ILE A 50 1.31 3.28 18.17
CA ILE A 50 2.25 2.56 19.03
C ILE A 50 2.90 3.53 20.03
N LYS A 51 3.40 4.68 19.57
CA LYS A 51 4.02 5.70 20.44
C LYS A 51 3.04 6.26 21.47
N ASP A 52 1.81 6.53 21.08
CA ASP A 52 0.77 7.01 21.98
C ASP A 52 0.48 5.96 23.06
N VAL A 53 0.23 4.71 22.65
CA VAL A 53 -0.02 3.60 23.58
C VAL A 53 1.16 3.39 24.52
N ALA A 54 2.40 3.43 24.02
CA ALA A 54 3.60 3.29 24.81
C ALA A 54 3.72 4.39 25.88
N LYS A 55 3.51 5.65 25.50
CA LYS A 55 3.56 6.78 26.44
C LYS A 55 2.45 6.72 27.48
N THR A 56 1.21 6.46 27.07
CA THR A 56 0.06 6.43 27.98
C THR A 56 0.14 5.30 29.01
N ASN A 57 0.70 4.15 28.63
CA ASN A 57 0.81 2.99 29.52
C ASN A 57 2.20 2.86 30.18
N GLY A 58 3.11 3.81 29.93
CA GLY A 58 4.45 3.82 30.54
C GLY A 58 5.39 2.72 30.04
N TYR A 59 5.18 2.19 28.82
CA TYR A 59 6.08 1.19 28.24
C TYR A 59 7.42 1.83 27.86
N GLN A 60 8.51 1.16 28.26
CA GLN A 60 9.88 1.61 27.98
C GLN A 60 10.45 1.00 26.69
N LEU A 61 9.93 -0.16 26.28
CA LEU A 61 10.35 -0.88 25.07
C LEU A 61 9.14 -1.56 24.43
N VAL A 62 9.04 -1.48 23.10
CA VAL A 62 8.07 -2.20 22.28
C VAL A 62 8.85 -2.98 21.22
N LEU A 63 8.59 -4.28 21.13
CA LEU A 63 9.18 -5.17 20.14
C LEU A 63 8.10 -5.61 19.16
N SER A 64 8.36 -5.45 17.86
CA SER A 64 7.42 -5.80 16.79
C SER A 64 7.90 -7.02 16.00
N ASP A 65 9.14 -6.99 15.51
CA ASP A 65 9.72 -8.06 14.69
C ASP A 65 10.79 -8.83 15.46
N GLY A 66 10.97 -10.12 15.13
CA GLY A 66 12.02 -10.97 15.71
C GLY A 66 11.69 -11.61 17.06
N VAL A 67 10.42 -11.57 17.47
CA VAL A 67 9.97 -12.23 18.71
C VAL A 67 9.64 -13.70 18.43
N VAL A 68 10.45 -14.62 18.95
CA VAL A 68 10.22 -16.08 18.81
C VAL A 68 9.09 -16.55 19.73
N TYR A 69 8.95 -15.95 20.91
CA TYR A 69 7.87 -16.22 21.85
C TYR A 69 7.57 -14.97 22.69
N ALA A 70 6.29 -14.63 22.81
CA ALA A 70 5.76 -13.62 23.71
C ALA A 70 4.51 -14.16 24.40
N ALA A 71 4.40 -13.96 25.71
CA ALA A 71 3.19 -14.27 26.44
C ALA A 71 2.03 -13.35 25.99
N HIS A 72 0.79 -13.83 26.05
CA HIS A 72 -0.36 -12.99 25.67
C HIS A 72 -0.51 -11.73 26.53
N SER A 73 -0.01 -11.77 27.78
CA SER A 73 -0.02 -10.63 28.69
C SER A 73 0.89 -9.47 28.26
N VAL A 74 1.89 -9.72 27.40
CA VAL A 74 2.80 -8.68 26.88
C VAL A 74 2.41 -8.19 25.48
N ASP A 75 1.40 -8.81 24.87
CA ASP A 75 0.90 -8.43 23.55
C ASP A 75 -0.02 -7.20 23.64
N ILE A 76 0.47 -6.07 23.10
CA ILE A 76 -0.26 -4.80 23.05
C ILE A 76 -0.96 -4.56 21.71
N THR A 77 -0.96 -5.52 20.79
CA THR A 77 -1.46 -5.35 19.41
C THR A 77 -2.92 -4.90 19.37
N LYS A 78 -3.78 -5.48 20.21
CA LYS A 78 -5.19 -5.08 20.31
C LYS A 78 -5.35 -3.62 20.76
N LEU A 79 -4.55 -3.21 21.74
CA LEU A 79 -4.59 -1.85 22.28
C LEU A 79 -4.15 -0.82 21.24
N VAL A 80 -3.08 -1.14 20.49
CA VAL A 80 -2.61 -0.33 19.36
C VAL A 80 -3.65 -0.27 18.24
N ALA A 81 -4.29 -1.39 17.89
CA ALA A 81 -5.32 -1.44 16.86
C ALA A 81 -6.54 -0.56 17.22
N GLU A 82 -6.98 -0.58 18.48
CA GLU A 82 -8.06 0.29 18.95
C GLU A 82 -7.65 1.76 18.92
N ARG A 83 -6.41 2.09 19.35
CA ARG A 83 -5.89 3.46 19.25
C ARG A 83 -5.84 3.95 17.80
N LEU A 84 -5.40 3.10 16.87
CA LEU A 84 -5.36 3.42 15.45
C LEU A 84 -6.76 3.70 14.89
N LYS A 85 -7.77 2.89 15.25
CA LYS A 85 -9.17 3.13 14.86
C LYS A 85 -9.69 4.47 15.39
N GLN A 86 -9.32 4.86 16.61
CA GLN A 86 -9.71 6.15 17.18
C GLN A 86 -9.06 7.31 16.42
N LEU A 87 -7.76 7.22 16.10
CA LEU A 87 -7.07 8.23 15.30
C LEU A 87 -7.63 8.37 13.89
N ALA A 88 -8.07 7.25 13.29
CA ALA A 88 -8.73 7.26 11.99
C ALA A 88 -10.14 7.88 12.02
N LYS A 89 -10.87 7.74 13.13
CA LYS A 89 -12.21 8.35 13.31
C LYS A 89 -12.17 9.83 13.69
N ALA A 90 -11.08 10.28 14.30
CA ALA A 90 -10.89 11.67 14.72
C ALA A 90 -10.44 12.60 13.58
N LYS A 91 -10.29 12.06 12.37
CA LYS A 91 -9.83 12.74 11.16
C LYS A 91 -10.92 12.74 10.11
#